data_AF-A0A7V2U1B2-F1
#
_entry.id   AF-A0A7V2U1B2-F1
#
_cell.length_a   1.000
_cell.length_b   1.000
_cell.length_c   1.000
_cell.angle_alpha   90.00
_cell.angle_beta   90.00
_cell.angle_gamma   90.00
#
_symmetry.space_group_name_H-M   'P 1'
#
loop_
_entity.id
_entity.type
_entity.pdbx_description
1 polymer ?
#
loop_
_entity_poly.entity_id
_entity_poly.type
_entity_poly.pdbx_seq_one_letter_code
_entity_poly.pdbx_strand_id
1 'polypeptide(L)'
;MRKIMLLGLLILLAAGQASAYTLTGTIRDFCAPGIDGCTQLSDFEGSIPGVVTGMVSNTLNASGLPDFVAPDGTGATTAANFAKWYVDSPGYNLSMPYSLTLTPMGGGVYSYSNSAFFPIDGLLYGNQGRSHNYHFTMHLEGLTSFVAADSFTFTGDDDLWIYIGGKLVMDLGGV
;
A
#
# COMPACT_ATOMS: atom_id res chain seq x y z
N MET A 1 60.10 22.52 26.88
CA MET A 1 59.68 21.22 26.31
C MET A 1 58.42 21.44 25.49
N ARG A 2 58.47 21.30 24.16
CA ARG A 2 57.31 21.46 23.28
C ARG A 2 56.50 20.16 23.31
N LYS A 3 55.24 20.20 23.78
CA LYS A 3 54.32 19.07 23.65
C LYS A 3 53.63 19.17 22.29
N ILE A 4 53.86 18.18 21.43
CA ILE A 4 53.07 17.94 20.23
C ILE A 4 51.94 16.99 20.63
N MET A 5 50.70 17.44 20.46
CA MET A 5 49.51 16.62 20.65
C MET A 5 49.05 16.18 19.26
N LEU A 6 49.26 14.91 18.92
CA LEU A 6 48.60 14.28 17.77
C LEU A 6 47.17 13.94 18.18
N LEU A 7 46.18 14.62 17.59
CA LEU A 7 44.80 14.18 17.63
C LEU A 7 44.52 13.48 16.28
N GLY A 8 44.73 12.17 16.23
CA GLY A 8 44.28 11.36 15.11
C GLY A 8 42.77 11.18 15.19
N LEU A 9 42.02 11.96 14.40
CA LEU A 9 40.60 11.72 14.20
C LEU A 9 40.45 10.48 13.30
N LEU A 10 40.28 9.32 13.92
CA LEU A 10 39.88 8.10 13.22
C LEU A 10 38.41 8.26 12.82
N ILE A 11 38.17 8.80 11.63
CA ILE A 11 36.83 8.77 11.03
C ILE A 11 36.64 7.32 10.52
N LEU A 12 36.09 6.47 11.39
CA LEU A 12 35.39 5.28 10.92
C LEU A 12 34.12 5.76 10.21
N LEU A 13 34.20 5.94 8.90
CA LEU A 13 33.02 5.83 8.04
C LEU A 13 32.62 4.35 8.06
N ALA A 14 31.99 3.91 9.14
CA ALA A 14 31.13 2.76 9.05
C ALA A 14 30.00 3.20 8.11
N ALA A 15 30.11 2.82 6.83
CA ALA A 15 28.94 2.76 5.97
C ALA A 15 27.99 1.81 6.69
N GLY A 16 27.07 2.37 7.48
CA GLY A 16 26.03 1.59 8.13
C GLY A 16 25.38 0.76 7.03
N GLN A 17 25.39 -0.55 7.18
CA GLN A 17 24.62 -1.38 6.27
C GLN A 17 23.18 -0.88 6.37
N ALA A 18 22.63 -0.41 5.25
CA ALA A 18 21.23 -0.06 5.20
C ALA A 18 20.44 -1.29 5.66
N SER A 19 19.62 -1.13 6.69
CA SER A 19 18.74 -2.20 7.16
C SER A 19 17.53 -2.29 6.24
N ALA A 20 16.88 -3.45 6.21
CA ALA A 20 15.59 -3.57 5.53
C ALA A 20 14.59 -2.51 6.04
N TYR A 21 13.73 -2.05 5.14
CA TYR A 21 12.72 -1.05 5.43
C TYR A 21 11.33 -1.69 5.37
N THR A 22 10.64 -1.73 6.50
CA THR A 22 9.36 -2.44 6.60
C THR A 22 8.20 -1.45 6.66
N LEU A 23 7.29 -1.57 5.69
CA LEU A 23 5.96 -0.97 5.74
C LEU A 23 5.04 -1.90 6.51
N THR A 24 4.14 -1.33 7.31
CA THR A 24 3.19 -2.10 8.13
C THR A 24 1.79 -1.53 8.00
N GLY A 25 0.78 -2.38 8.07
CA GLY A 25 -0.60 -1.94 8.13
C GLY A 25 -1.56 -3.10 8.10
N THR A 26 -2.60 -2.99 7.28
CA THR A 26 -3.71 -3.94 7.25
C THR A 26 -4.03 -4.35 5.82
N ILE A 27 -4.21 -5.65 5.62
CA ILE A 27 -4.83 -6.22 4.43
C ILE A 27 -6.27 -6.62 4.76
N ARG A 28 -7.20 -6.36 3.85
CA ARG A 28 -8.62 -6.66 4.00
C ARG A 28 -9.10 -7.49 2.84
N ASP A 29 -9.77 -8.58 3.14
CA ASP A 29 -10.32 -9.53 2.18
C ASP A 29 -11.82 -9.33 2.03
N PHE A 30 -12.28 -9.34 0.80
CA PHE A 30 -13.64 -9.05 0.37
C PHE A 30 -14.20 -10.23 -0.41
N CYS A 31 -15.53 -10.26 -0.47
CA CYS A 31 -16.21 -11.41 -1.01
C CYS A 31 -16.46 -11.29 -2.49
N ALA A 32 -16.14 -12.37 -3.20
CA ALA A 32 -16.57 -12.57 -4.58
C ALA A 32 -18.10 -12.78 -4.65
N PRO A 33 -18.72 -12.58 -5.83
CA PRO A 33 -20.10 -12.98 -6.04
C PRO A 33 -20.35 -14.45 -5.69
N GLY A 34 -21.43 -14.71 -4.96
CA GLY A 34 -21.90 -16.06 -4.64
C GLY A 34 -21.17 -16.77 -3.49
N ILE A 35 -20.37 -16.05 -2.71
CA ILE A 35 -19.72 -16.59 -1.51
C ILE A 35 -20.65 -16.46 -0.30
N ASP A 36 -20.93 -17.60 0.35
CA ASP A 36 -21.77 -17.65 1.55
C ASP A 36 -21.06 -17.03 2.77
N GLY A 37 -21.85 -16.42 3.66
CA GLY A 37 -21.34 -15.88 4.93
C GLY A 37 -20.72 -14.49 4.85
N CYS A 38 -20.89 -13.80 3.72
CA CYS A 38 -20.38 -12.45 3.51
C CYS A 38 -21.19 -11.68 2.46
N THR A 39 -21.16 -10.35 2.56
CA THR A 39 -21.83 -9.42 1.65
C THR A 39 -20.84 -8.93 0.61
N GLN A 40 -21.11 -9.24 -0.65
CA GLN A 40 -20.32 -8.78 -1.77
C GLN A 40 -20.38 -7.25 -1.91
N LEU A 41 -19.24 -6.61 -2.18
CA LEU A 41 -19.20 -5.27 -2.78
C LEU A 41 -19.15 -5.38 -4.30
N SER A 42 -19.95 -4.58 -4.99
CA SER A 42 -19.98 -4.56 -6.47
C SER A 42 -18.67 -4.14 -7.12
N ASP A 43 -17.72 -3.62 -6.33
CA ASP A 43 -16.41 -3.20 -6.83
C ASP A 43 -15.54 -4.40 -7.21
N PHE A 44 -15.68 -5.53 -6.53
CA PHE A 44 -14.91 -6.75 -6.82
C PHE A 44 -15.65 -7.62 -7.84
N GLU A 45 -14.95 -7.96 -8.93
CA GLU A 45 -15.53 -8.62 -10.12
C GLU A 45 -16.60 -7.75 -10.81
N GLY A 46 -16.42 -6.42 -10.73
CA GLY A 46 -17.27 -5.41 -11.33
C GLY A 46 -16.88 -5.05 -12.77
N SER A 47 -17.36 -3.89 -13.22
CA SER A 47 -16.92 -3.32 -14.52
C SER A 47 -15.50 -2.81 -14.41
N ILE A 48 -14.69 -3.03 -15.44
CA ILE A 48 -13.28 -2.61 -15.54
C ILE A 48 -13.24 -1.32 -16.37
N PRO A 49 -13.09 -0.13 -15.75
CA PRO A 49 -13.11 1.13 -16.49
C PRO A 49 -11.76 1.46 -17.15
N GLY A 50 -10.67 0.76 -16.76
CA GLY A 50 -9.30 1.18 -17.03
C GLY A 50 -8.95 2.46 -16.25
N VAL A 51 -7.67 2.79 -16.15
CA VAL A 51 -7.14 3.87 -15.29
C VAL A 51 -8.06 5.11 -15.18
N VAL A 52 -8.58 5.36 -13.98
CA VAL A 52 -9.39 6.51 -13.56
C VAL A 52 -8.73 7.26 -12.40
N THR A 53 -7.98 8.31 -12.72
CA THR A 53 -7.41 9.22 -11.71
C THR A 53 -8.44 10.19 -11.15
N GLY A 54 -8.21 10.71 -9.94
CA GLY A 54 -9.05 11.73 -9.30
C GLY A 54 -10.23 11.16 -8.51
N MET A 55 -10.25 9.85 -8.27
CA MET A 55 -11.24 9.20 -7.39
C MET A 55 -11.09 9.62 -5.93
N VAL A 56 -9.85 9.83 -5.49
CA VAL A 56 -9.49 10.07 -4.10
C VAL A 56 -9.06 11.52 -3.84
N SER A 57 -9.21 11.98 -2.61
CA SER A 57 -8.76 13.30 -2.16
C SER A 57 -7.25 13.48 -2.33
N ASN A 58 -6.80 14.70 -2.64
CA ASN A 58 -5.37 15.01 -2.72
C ASN A 58 -4.64 14.97 -1.36
N THR A 59 -5.38 14.80 -0.26
CA THR A 59 -4.86 14.71 1.11
C THR A 59 -5.54 13.59 1.88
N LEU A 60 -4.79 12.92 2.75
CA LEU A 60 -5.37 11.95 3.70
C LEU A 60 -6.26 12.66 4.71
N ASN A 61 -7.30 11.95 5.17
CA ASN A 61 -8.15 12.40 6.25
C ASN A 61 -7.47 12.24 7.63
N ALA A 62 -8.17 12.59 8.70
CA ALA A 62 -7.64 12.54 10.07
C ALA A 62 -7.26 11.12 10.54
N SER A 63 -7.76 10.08 9.87
CA SER A 63 -7.44 8.68 10.14
C SER A 63 -6.28 8.16 9.27
N GLY A 64 -5.65 9.01 8.45
CA GLY A 64 -4.59 8.61 7.55
C GLY A 64 -5.09 7.84 6.32
N LEU A 65 -6.38 7.95 5.98
CA LEU A 65 -6.99 7.24 4.86
C LEU A 65 -7.41 8.21 3.73
N PRO A 66 -7.45 7.75 2.47
CA PRO A 66 -8.01 8.53 1.37
C PRO A 66 -9.53 8.65 1.50
N ASP A 67 -10.08 9.82 1.16
CA ASP A 67 -11.54 9.99 1.00
C ASP A 67 -11.89 9.86 -0.48
N PHE A 68 -13.00 9.17 -0.81
CA PHE A 68 -13.56 9.20 -2.16
C PHE A 68 -14.23 10.56 -2.40
N VAL A 69 -13.84 11.25 -3.48
CA VAL A 69 -14.30 12.61 -3.80
C VAL A 69 -14.96 12.73 -5.17
N ALA A 70 -14.94 11.65 -5.95
CA ALA A 70 -15.55 11.62 -7.27
C ALA A 70 -17.07 11.35 -7.21
N PRO A 71 -17.81 11.57 -8.32
CA PRO A 71 -19.19 11.11 -8.44
C PRO A 71 -19.29 9.58 -8.38
N ASP A 72 -20.39 9.07 -7.80
CA ASP A 72 -20.70 7.64 -7.82
C ASP A 72 -20.65 7.06 -9.25
N GLY A 73 -20.07 5.87 -9.39
CA GLY A 73 -19.80 5.20 -10.66
C GLY A 73 -18.42 5.50 -11.25
N THR A 74 -17.72 6.54 -10.77
CA THR A 74 -16.34 6.81 -11.17
C THR A 74 -15.42 5.68 -10.66
N GLY A 75 -14.63 5.09 -11.55
CA GLY A 75 -13.80 3.92 -11.22
C GLY A 75 -14.62 2.69 -10.83
N ALA A 76 -15.85 2.56 -11.35
CA ALA A 76 -16.76 1.45 -11.08
C ALA A 76 -17.10 1.21 -9.58
N THR A 77 -16.90 2.22 -8.74
CA THR A 77 -17.26 2.18 -7.31
C THR A 77 -18.24 3.31 -6.94
N THR A 78 -18.67 3.32 -5.68
CA THR A 78 -19.48 4.39 -5.08
C THR A 78 -18.81 4.86 -3.80
N ALA A 79 -19.15 6.07 -3.34
CA ALA A 79 -18.70 6.58 -2.06
C ALA A 79 -19.03 5.60 -0.91
N ALA A 80 -20.20 4.95 -0.98
CA ALA A 80 -20.65 4.00 0.03
C ALA A 80 -19.83 2.71 0.05
N ASN A 81 -19.38 2.22 -1.11
CA ASN A 81 -18.53 1.03 -1.16
C ASN A 81 -17.07 1.37 -0.82
N PHE A 82 -16.51 2.43 -1.40
CA PHE A 82 -15.13 2.87 -1.15
C PHE A 82 -14.87 3.13 0.35
N ALA A 83 -15.86 3.65 1.09
CA ALA A 83 -15.77 3.82 2.54
C ALA A 83 -15.47 2.52 3.33
N LYS A 84 -15.57 1.34 2.72
CA LYS A 84 -15.27 0.03 3.31
C LYS A 84 -13.93 -0.52 2.86
N TRP A 85 -13.27 0.06 1.85
CA TRP A 85 -12.02 -0.46 1.31
C TRP A 85 -10.92 -0.48 2.35
N TYR A 86 -10.80 0.57 3.17
CA TYR A 86 -9.71 0.70 4.15
C TYR A 86 -10.19 0.72 5.60
N VAL A 87 -11.42 0.28 5.85
CA VAL A 87 -12.05 0.25 7.17
C VAL A 87 -12.69 -1.12 7.41
N ASP A 88 -12.54 -1.65 8.62
CA ASP A 88 -13.15 -2.92 9.01
C ASP A 88 -14.68 -2.77 9.02
N SER A 89 -15.35 -3.55 8.19
CA SER A 89 -16.79 -3.46 7.98
C SER A 89 -17.41 -4.85 8.15
N PRO A 90 -17.98 -5.15 9.34
CA PRO A 90 -18.51 -6.47 9.64
C PRO A 90 -19.51 -6.95 8.58
N GLY A 91 -19.27 -8.15 8.07
CA GLY A 91 -20.07 -8.76 7.01
C GLY A 91 -19.67 -8.37 5.59
N TYR A 92 -18.77 -7.40 5.39
CA TYR A 92 -18.24 -7.04 4.07
C TYR A 92 -16.77 -7.41 3.89
N ASN A 93 -15.97 -7.31 4.96
CA ASN A 93 -14.56 -7.71 4.93
C ASN A 93 -14.12 -8.41 6.22
N LEU A 94 -13.04 -9.19 6.08
CA LEU A 94 -12.18 -9.64 7.17
C LEU A 94 -10.82 -8.95 7.01
N SER A 95 -10.12 -8.73 8.12
CA SER A 95 -8.85 -8.01 8.11
C SER A 95 -7.77 -8.78 8.88
N MET A 96 -6.51 -8.56 8.50
CA MET A 96 -5.37 -8.96 9.32
C MET A 96 -4.20 -7.97 9.17
N PRO A 97 -3.31 -7.88 10.17
CA PRO A 97 -2.08 -7.12 10.03
C PRO A 97 -1.22 -7.67 8.88
N TYR A 98 -0.58 -6.78 8.13
CA TYR A 98 0.34 -7.13 7.06
C TYR A 98 1.59 -6.26 7.12
N SER A 99 2.73 -6.86 6.75
CA SER A 99 4.01 -6.17 6.68
C SER A 99 4.70 -6.47 5.36
N LEU A 100 5.15 -5.41 4.68
CA LEU A 100 5.92 -5.50 3.44
C LEU A 100 7.33 -4.99 3.68
N THR A 101 8.33 -5.84 3.47
CA THR A 101 9.73 -5.48 3.71
C THR A 101 10.43 -5.18 2.40
N LEU A 102 10.90 -3.94 2.24
CA LEU A 102 11.75 -3.51 1.15
C LEU A 102 13.22 -3.82 1.47
N THR A 103 13.93 -4.31 0.46
CA THR A 103 15.34 -4.66 0.57
C THR A 103 16.21 -3.52 0.06
N PRO A 104 17.27 -3.12 0.78
CA PRO A 104 18.21 -2.10 0.33
C PRO A 104 18.98 -2.60 -0.90
N MET A 105 19.01 -1.78 -1.95
CA MET A 105 19.79 -2.03 -3.17
C MET A 105 21.13 -1.27 -3.19
N GLY A 106 21.39 -0.46 -2.16
CA GLY A 106 22.52 0.47 -2.12
C GLY A 106 22.15 1.86 -2.66
N GLY A 107 22.99 2.86 -2.37
CA GLY A 107 22.75 4.24 -2.81
C GLY A 107 21.48 4.90 -2.28
N GLY A 108 20.89 4.38 -1.18
CA GLY A 108 19.62 4.87 -0.62
C GLY A 108 18.37 4.31 -1.29
N VAL A 109 18.52 3.41 -2.28
CA VAL A 109 17.39 2.78 -2.98
C VAL A 109 16.92 1.55 -2.24
N TYR A 110 15.60 1.41 -2.11
CA TYR A 110 14.92 0.24 -1.55
C TYR A 110 13.98 -0.35 -2.59
N SER A 111 13.86 -1.67 -2.62
CA SER A 111 13.02 -2.37 -3.60
C SER A 111 12.31 -3.57 -3.01
N TYR A 112 11.14 -3.84 -3.57
CA TYR A 112 10.40 -5.08 -3.40
C TYR A 112 9.93 -5.52 -4.79
N SER A 113 10.07 -6.81 -5.09
CA SER A 113 9.57 -7.39 -6.33
C SER A 113 9.10 -8.82 -6.05
N ASN A 114 7.87 -9.11 -6.45
CA ASN A 114 7.30 -10.44 -6.39
C ASN A 114 6.29 -10.61 -7.52
N SER A 115 6.58 -11.52 -8.46
CA SER A 115 5.67 -11.83 -9.58
C SER A 115 4.53 -12.80 -9.21
N ALA A 116 4.50 -13.29 -7.97
CA ALA A 116 3.46 -14.15 -7.42
C ALA A 116 2.98 -13.57 -6.07
N PHE A 117 2.47 -12.34 -6.11
CA PHE A 117 2.03 -11.61 -4.92
C PHE A 117 0.56 -11.91 -4.57
N PHE A 118 0.34 -13.00 -3.83
CA PHE A 118 -0.98 -13.39 -3.30
C PHE A 118 -0.90 -13.52 -1.78
N PRO A 119 -0.81 -12.38 -1.06
CA PRO A 119 -0.37 -12.35 0.35
C PRO A 119 -1.33 -13.03 1.33
N ILE A 120 -2.56 -13.30 0.92
CA ILE A 120 -3.62 -13.88 1.74
C ILE A 120 -4.22 -15.17 1.14
N ASP A 121 -3.45 -15.88 0.31
CA ASP A 121 -3.83 -17.21 -0.17
C ASP A 121 -4.18 -18.17 0.98
N GLY A 122 -5.37 -18.75 0.93
CA GLY A 122 -5.90 -19.68 1.93
C GLY A 122 -6.23 -19.04 3.29
N LEU A 123 -6.12 -17.71 3.42
CA LEU A 123 -6.43 -16.96 4.65
C LEU A 123 -7.73 -16.18 4.49
N LEU A 124 -8.29 -15.70 5.63
CA LEU A 124 -9.50 -14.89 5.66
C LEU A 124 -10.69 -15.60 4.99
N TYR A 125 -11.28 -15.07 3.91
CA TYR A 125 -12.33 -15.76 3.14
C TYR A 125 -11.77 -16.83 2.19
N GLY A 126 -10.45 -17.01 2.15
CA GLY A 126 -9.74 -17.99 1.35
C GLY A 126 -9.74 -17.63 -0.13
N ASN A 127 -9.44 -18.60 -0.99
CA ASN A 127 -9.32 -18.34 -2.43
C ASN A 127 -10.68 -18.29 -3.15
N GLN A 128 -11.80 -18.47 -2.43
CA GLN A 128 -13.16 -18.32 -2.95
C GLN A 128 -13.39 -19.12 -4.25
N GLY A 129 -12.89 -20.36 -4.30
CA GLY A 129 -13.00 -21.26 -5.46
C GLY A 129 -12.00 -21.00 -6.61
N ARG A 130 -11.10 -20.03 -6.48
CA ARG A 130 -10.07 -19.67 -7.47
C ARG A 130 -8.70 -20.24 -7.09
N SER A 131 -7.70 -20.06 -7.97
CA SER A 131 -6.31 -20.47 -7.71
C SER A 131 -5.65 -19.65 -6.61
N HIS A 132 -5.96 -18.36 -6.54
CA HIS A 132 -5.43 -17.41 -5.55
C HIS A 132 -6.55 -16.55 -4.97
N ASN A 133 -6.27 -15.87 -3.87
CA ASN A 133 -7.12 -14.81 -3.35
C ASN A 133 -6.77 -13.47 -4.03
N TYR A 134 -7.73 -12.94 -4.80
CA TYR A 134 -7.60 -11.69 -5.56
C TYR A 134 -8.41 -10.52 -4.97
N HIS A 135 -9.25 -10.75 -3.96
CA HIS A 135 -10.32 -9.81 -3.59
C HIS A 135 -9.93 -9.01 -2.36
N PHE A 136 -8.81 -8.28 -2.44
CA PHE A 136 -8.30 -7.56 -1.28
C PHE A 136 -7.95 -6.11 -1.55
N THR A 137 -7.96 -5.34 -0.48
CA THR A 137 -7.29 -4.04 -0.42
C THR A 137 -6.19 -4.10 0.62
N MET A 138 -5.18 -3.24 0.45
CA MET A 138 -4.07 -3.16 1.38
C MET A 138 -3.77 -1.69 1.70
N HIS A 139 -3.63 -1.40 2.99
CA HIS A 139 -3.18 -0.11 3.48
C HIS A 139 -1.89 -0.32 4.28
N LEU A 140 -0.78 0.26 3.81
CA LEU A 140 0.52 0.17 4.47
C LEU A 140 1.09 1.55 4.73
N GLU A 141 1.72 1.69 5.89
CA GLU A 141 2.35 2.91 6.34
C GLU A 141 3.83 2.68 6.64
N GLY A 142 4.62 3.74 6.48
CA GLY A 142 6.02 3.77 6.86
C GLY A 142 6.52 5.21 7.00
N LEU A 143 7.54 5.40 7.83
CA LEU A 143 8.22 6.69 7.97
C LEU A 143 9.56 6.64 7.26
N THR A 144 9.81 7.57 6.35
CA THR A 144 11.11 7.72 5.70
C THR A 144 11.40 9.20 5.47
N SER A 145 12.68 9.53 5.33
CA SER A 145 13.11 10.88 4.97
C SER A 145 13.04 11.03 3.46
N PHE A 146 12.27 12.03 3.00
CA PHE A 146 12.20 12.39 1.59
C PHE A 146 12.92 13.70 1.31
N VAL A 147 13.66 13.73 0.22
CA VAL A 147 14.14 14.95 -0.44
C VAL A 147 13.51 15.09 -1.82
N ALA A 148 13.47 16.31 -2.34
CA ALA A 148 12.81 16.60 -3.62
C ALA A 148 13.38 15.83 -4.84
N ALA A 149 14.58 15.26 -4.73
CA ALA A 149 15.22 14.47 -5.78
C ALA A 149 14.88 12.98 -5.73
N ASP A 150 14.18 12.52 -4.68
CA ASP A 150 13.79 11.11 -4.55
C ASP A 150 12.71 10.76 -5.58
N SER A 151 12.71 9.49 -6.00
CA SER A 151 11.75 8.99 -6.98
C SER A 151 11.12 7.68 -6.52
N PHE A 152 9.87 7.48 -6.95
CA PHE A 152 9.10 6.26 -6.76
C PHE A 152 8.80 5.64 -8.11
N THR A 153 9.10 4.35 -8.23
CA THR A 153 8.64 3.56 -9.36
C THR A 153 7.76 2.45 -8.83
N PHE A 154 6.62 2.25 -9.48
CA PHE A 154 5.71 1.17 -9.20
C PHE A 154 5.40 0.43 -10.49
N THR A 155 5.20 -0.87 -10.36
CA THR A 155 4.62 -1.72 -11.40
C THR A 155 3.79 -2.75 -10.66
N GLY A 156 2.53 -2.89 -11.05
CA GLY A 156 1.59 -3.76 -10.37
C GLY A 156 0.25 -3.73 -11.07
N ASP A 157 -0.63 -4.54 -10.52
CA ASP A 157 -1.98 -4.87 -10.93
C ASP A 157 -2.70 -5.21 -9.60
N ASP A 158 -3.73 -4.50 -9.14
CA ASP A 158 -4.44 -3.35 -9.72
C ASP A 158 -4.11 -2.03 -8.97
N ASP A 159 -5.13 -1.25 -8.58
CA ASP A 159 -5.09 0.13 -8.14
C ASP A 159 -4.01 0.50 -7.11
N LEU A 160 -3.39 1.67 -7.29
CA LEU A 160 -2.45 2.24 -6.33
C LEU A 160 -2.64 3.73 -6.11
N TRP A 161 -2.66 4.12 -4.83
CA TRP A 161 -2.47 5.49 -4.39
C TRP A 161 -1.28 5.59 -3.43
N ILE A 162 -0.36 6.53 -3.68
CA ILE A 162 0.75 6.83 -2.78
C ILE A 162 0.58 8.23 -2.21
N TYR A 163 0.65 8.33 -0.89
CA TYR A 163 0.67 9.59 -0.16
C TYR A 163 2.02 9.78 0.52
N ILE A 164 2.64 10.96 0.33
CA ILE A 164 3.87 11.37 1.04
C ILE A 164 3.56 12.63 1.83
N GLY A 165 3.84 12.60 3.14
CA GLY A 165 3.49 13.71 4.03
C GLY A 165 1.99 14.03 4.02
N GLY A 166 1.16 13.01 3.83
CA GLY A 166 -0.30 13.14 3.73
C GLY A 166 -0.82 13.73 2.42
N LYS A 167 0.03 13.91 1.39
CA LYS A 167 -0.36 14.44 0.07
C LYS A 167 -0.25 13.37 -1.00
N LEU A 168 -1.23 13.29 -1.88
CA LEU A 168 -1.25 12.36 -3.02
C LEU A 168 -0.11 12.70 -3.99
N VAL A 169 0.75 11.72 -4.28
CA VAL A 169 1.89 11.86 -5.21
C VAL A 169 1.84 10.87 -6.38
N MET A 170 1.04 9.82 -6.27
CA MET A 170 0.79 8.84 -7.33
C MET A 170 -0.65 8.38 -7.26
N ASP A 171 -1.32 8.38 -8.41
CA ASP A 171 -2.71 7.96 -8.58
C ASP A 171 -2.80 7.06 -9.81
N LEU A 172 -2.99 5.77 -9.56
CA LEU A 172 -3.11 4.71 -10.55
C LEU A 172 -4.40 3.91 -10.33
N GLY A 173 -5.47 4.55 -9.84
CA GLY A 173 -6.73 3.86 -9.53
C GLY A 173 -7.66 3.64 -10.73
N GLY A 174 -8.65 2.77 -10.58
CA GLY A 174 -9.70 2.46 -11.55
C GLY A 174 -9.32 1.45 -12.64
N VAL A 175 -8.28 0.64 -12.47
CA VAL A 175 -7.89 -0.35 -13.50
C VAL A 175 -8.97 -1.41 -13.69
#